data_AF-A0A1R1J313-F1
#
_entry.id   AF-A0A1R1J313-F1
#
_cell.length_a   1.000
_cell.length_b   1.000
_cell.length_c   1.000
_cell.angle_alpha   90.00
_cell.angle_beta   90.00
_cell.angle_gamma   90.00
#
_symmetry.space_group_name_H-M   'P 1'
#
loop_
_entity.id
_entity.type
_entity.pdbx_description
1 polymer ?
#
loop_
_entity_poly.entity_id
_entity_poly.type
_entity_poly.pdbx_seq_one_letter_code
_entity_poly.pdbx_strand_id
1 'polypeptide(L)'
;MTTDTLSRALELTRAMQSATDARDWVRVAALADERSPLLMGLSSDQTPDALDLLRQIMAIDASITEQAHADRNRLSVEFAQSRDRIKAASLYQTTGML
;
A
#
# COMPACT_ATOMS: atom_id res chain seq x y z
N MET A 1 0.56 11.20 26.10
CA MET A 1 -0.29 10.82 24.96
C MET A 1 -1.27 9.77 25.43
N THR A 2 -2.53 9.79 24.98
CA THR A 2 -3.56 8.85 25.46
C THR A 2 -3.71 7.68 24.51
N THR A 3 -4.16 6.53 25.05
CA THR A 3 -4.51 5.32 24.29
C THR A 3 -5.45 5.63 23.11
N ASP A 4 -6.28 6.68 23.23
CA ASP A 4 -7.23 7.10 22.20
C ASP A 4 -6.57 7.47 20.86
N THR A 5 -5.40 8.14 20.89
CA THR A 5 -4.66 8.48 19.66
C THR A 5 -4.18 7.24 18.92
N LEU A 6 -3.71 6.22 19.65
CA LEU A 6 -3.28 4.95 19.08
C LEU A 6 -4.46 4.11 18.59
N SER A 7 -5.58 4.12 19.30
CA SER A 7 -6.83 3.51 18.84
C SER A 7 -7.26 4.11 17.50
N ARG A 8 -7.22 5.44 17.36
CA ARG A 8 -7.52 6.12 16.09
C ARG A 8 -6.53 5.74 14.99
N ALA A 9 -5.24 5.67 15.30
CA ALA A 9 -4.23 5.24 14.33
C ALA A 9 -4.47 3.79 13.87
N LEU A 10 -4.91 2.90 14.76
CA LEU A 10 -5.26 1.52 14.43
C LEU A 10 -6.52 1.44 13.56
N GLU A 11 -7.54 2.26 13.81
CA GLU A 11 -8.71 2.36 12.93
C GLU A 11 -8.33 2.77 11.51
N LEU A 12 -7.50 3.81 11.37
CA LEU A 12 -7.00 4.26 10.07
C LEU A 12 -6.20 3.15 9.37
N THR A 13 -5.39 2.41 10.13
CA THR A 13 -4.60 1.28 9.61
C THR A 13 -5.48 0.14 9.11
N ARG A 14 -6.60 -0.16 9.80
CA ARG A 14 -7.59 -1.16 9.34
C ARG A 14 -8.35 -0.68 8.09
N ALA A 15 -8.65 0.62 8.01
CA ALA A 15 -9.22 1.21 6.81
C ALA A 15 -8.24 1.14 5.62
N MET A 16 -6.94 1.34 5.86
CA MET A 16 -5.90 1.13 4.84
C MET A 16 -5.90 -0.32 4.35
N GLN A 17 -5.96 -1.31 5.26
CA GLN A 17 -6.04 -2.71 4.86
C GLN A 17 -7.26 -2.99 3.95
N SER A 18 -8.43 -2.45 4.31
CA SER A 18 -9.63 -2.62 3.49
C SER A 18 -9.48 -1.98 2.10
N ALA A 19 -8.81 -0.83 2.00
CA ALA A 19 -8.51 -0.19 0.72
C ALA A 19 -7.46 -0.97 -0.10
N THR A 20 -6.47 -1.56 0.58
CA THR A 20 -5.49 -2.48 -0.02
C THR A 20 -6.16 -3.71 -0.62
N ASP A 21 -7.11 -4.33 0.09
CA ASP A 21 -7.86 -5.49 -0.40
C ASP A 21 -8.67 -5.14 -1.66
N ALA A 22 -9.12 -3.88 -1.78
CA ALA A 22 -9.78 -3.32 -2.96
C ALA A 22 -8.81 -2.82 -4.05
N ARG A 23 -7.48 -2.89 -3.83
CA ARG A 23 -6.41 -2.30 -4.66
C ARG A 23 -6.56 -0.79 -4.90
N ASP A 24 -7.24 -0.07 -4.00
CA ASP A 24 -7.37 1.38 -4.05
C ASP A 24 -6.15 2.05 -3.40
N TRP A 25 -5.03 2.01 -4.13
CA TRP A 25 -3.75 2.53 -3.66
C TRP A 25 -3.76 4.05 -3.42
N VAL A 26 -4.65 4.79 -4.09
CA VAL A 26 -4.83 6.23 -3.85
C VAL A 26 -5.48 6.45 -2.48
N ARG A 27 -6.51 5.67 -2.13
CA ARG A 27 -7.12 5.75 -0.81
C ARG A 27 -6.18 5.30 0.30
N VAL A 28 -5.37 4.26 0.06
CA VAL A 28 -4.33 3.82 1.01
C VAL A 28 -3.37 4.97 1.34
N ALA A 29 -2.86 5.68 0.32
CA ALA A 29 -1.96 6.82 0.52
C ALA A 29 -2.62 7.95 1.31
N ALA A 30 -3.85 8.34 0.97
CA ALA A 30 -4.58 9.39 1.68
C ALA A 30 -4.81 9.06 3.17
N LEU A 31 -5.11 7.79 3.48
CA LEU A 31 -5.26 7.33 4.86
C LEU A 31 -3.92 7.29 5.61
N ALA A 32 -2.84 6.93 4.93
CA ALA A 32 -1.49 6.96 5.52
C ALA A 32 -1.08 8.40 5.89
N ASP A 33 -1.39 9.38 5.04
CA ASP A 33 -1.15 10.80 5.32
C ASP A 33 -1.95 11.29 6.53
N GLU A 34 -3.22 10.89 6.66
CA GLU A 34 -4.06 11.21 7.83
C GLU A 34 -3.49 10.58 9.13
N ARG A 35 -2.96 9.35 9.04
CA ARG A 35 -2.42 8.62 10.20
C ARG A 35 -1.05 9.14 10.64
N SER A 36 -0.22 9.58 9.70
CA SER A 36 1.17 9.97 9.93
C SER A 36 1.39 10.89 11.15
N PRO A 37 0.67 12.02 11.30
CA PRO A 37 0.84 12.90 12.46
C PRO A 37 0.46 12.25 13.79
N LEU A 38 -0.47 11.28 13.80
CA LEU A 38 -0.86 10.57 15.03
C LEU A 38 0.26 9.68 15.56
N LEU A 39 1.06 9.10 14.65
CA LEU A 39 2.21 8.27 14.99
C LEU A 39 3.46 9.11 15.27
N MET A 40 3.66 10.22 14.56
CA MET A 40 4.79 11.13 14.82
C MET A 40 4.71 11.81 16.19
N GLY A 41 3.51 11.95 16.76
CA GLY A 41 3.29 12.50 18.10
C GLY A 41 3.58 11.53 19.26
N LEU A 42 4.00 10.30 18.99
CA LEU A 42 4.23 9.27 20.01
C LEU A 42 5.33 9.68 21.00
N SER A 43 5.02 9.57 22.29
CA SER A 43 6.02 9.63 23.37
C SER A 43 6.93 8.40 23.32
N SER A 44 8.18 8.52 23.78
CA SER A 44 9.08 7.37 23.94
C SER A 44 8.60 6.42 25.06
N ASP A 45 7.98 6.97 26.10
CA ASP A 45 7.36 6.17 27.16
C ASP A 45 5.94 5.76 26.75
N GLN A 46 5.74 4.45 26.59
CA GLN A 46 4.48 3.82 26.24
C GLN A 46 4.08 2.81 27.31
N THR A 47 2.78 2.72 27.58
CA THR A 47 2.24 1.67 28.44
C THR A 47 2.24 0.32 27.70
N PRO A 48 2.18 -0.82 28.42
CA PRO A 48 2.05 -2.14 27.78
C PRO A 48 0.90 -2.22 26.77
N ASP A 49 -0.28 -1.69 27.10
CA ASP A 49 -1.44 -1.69 26.20
C ASP A 49 -1.20 -0.88 24.92
N ALA A 50 -0.51 0.26 25.03
CA ALA A 50 -0.14 1.07 23.88
C ALA A 50 0.84 0.33 22.96
N LEU A 51 1.78 -0.43 23.53
CA LEU A 51 2.70 -1.29 22.78
C LEU A 51 1.96 -2.41 22.04
N ASP A 52 0.91 -2.98 22.62
CA ASP A 52 0.08 -3.99 21.94
C ASP A 52 -0.69 -3.42 20.74
N LEU A 53 -1.18 -2.20 20.84
CA LEU A 53 -1.80 -1.50 19.69
C LEU A 53 -0.76 -1.21 18.60
N LEU A 54 0.45 -0.77 18.98
CA LEU A 54 1.54 -0.53 18.04
C LEU A 54 1.96 -1.81 17.28
N ARG A 55 2.06 -2.95 17.96
CA ARG A 55 2.35 -4.23 17.32
C ARG A 55 1.30 -4.61 16.27
N GLN A 56 0.03 -4.36 16.55
CA GLN A 56 -1.05 -4.59 15.58
C GLN A 56 -0.92 -3.67 14.35
N ILE A 57 -0.64 -2.38 14.56
CA ILE A 57 -0.41 -1.42 13.47
C ILE A 57 0.75 -1.89 12.59
N MET A 58 1.89 -2.26 13.19
CA MET A 58 3.07 -2.73 12.48
C MET A 58 2.81 -4.00 11.67
N ALA A 59 2.04 -4.95 12.23
CA ALA A 59 1.70 -6.18 11.53
C ALA A 59 0.84 -5.93 10.28
N ILE A 60 -0.14 -5.02 10.39
CA ILE A 60 -0.97 -4.64 9.24
C ILE A 60 -0.14 -3.88 8.21
N ASP A 61 0.71 -2.94 8.63
CA ASP A 61 1.60 -2.19 7.72
C ASP A 61 2.55 -3.10 6.93
N ALA A 62 3.07 -4.14 7.57
CA ALA A 62 3.88 -5.15 6.89
C ALA A 62 3.07 -5.86 5.78
N SER A 63 1.84 -6.27 6.09
CA SER A 63 0.96 -6.91 5.09
C SER A 63 0.63 -5.98 3.93
N ILE A 64 0.29 -4.72 4.20
CA ILE A 64 0.03 -3.71 3.16
C ILE A 64 1.26 -3.52 2.26
N THR A 65 2.45 -3.47 2.86
CA THR A 65 3.72 -3.30 2.16
C THR A 65 4.00 -4.48 1.22
N GLU A 66 3.80 -5.71 1.68
CA GLU A 66 3.93 -6.92 0.87
C GLU A 66 2.97 -6.91 -0.33
N GLN A 67 1.72 -6.54 -0.10
CA GLN A 67 0.71 -6.45 -1.17
C GLN A 67 1.04 -5.35 -2.19
N ALA A 68 1.51 -4.19 -1.74
CA ALA A 68 1.94 -3.10 -2.63
C ALA A 68 3.11 -3.54 -3.52
N HIS A 69 4.08 -4.27 -2.97
CA HIS A 69 5.18 -4.83 -3.76
C HIS A 69 4.69 -5.85 -4.79
N ALA A 70 3.79 -6.75 -4.42
CA ALA A 70 3.22 -7.74 -5.31
C ALA A 70 2.48 -7.07 -6.49
N ASP A 71 1.63 -6.07 -6.20
CA ASP A 71 0.86 -5.36 -7.22
C ASP A 71 1.76 -4.52 -8.14
N ARG A 72 2.78 -3.83 -7.60
CA ARG A 72 3.76 -3.11 -8.41
C ARG A 72 4.51 -4.04 -9.37
N ASN A 73 4.93 -5.20 -8.88
CA ASN A 73 5.62 -6.19 -9.71
C ASN A 73 4.70 -6.72 -10.80
N ARG A 74 3.44 -7.02 -10.47
CA ARG A 74 2.41 -7.44 -11.44
C ARG A 74 2.21 -6.40 -12.54
N LEU A 75 2.01 -5.13 -12.18
CA LEU A 75 1.85 -4.02 -13.14
C LEU A 75 3.08 -3.85 -14.04
N SER A 76 4.28 -4.05 -13.50
CA SER A 76 5.53 -3.96 -14.27
C SER A 76 5.62 -5.05 -15.34
N VAL A 77 5.21 -6.28 -15.00
CA VAL A 77 5.14 -7.41 -15.94
C VAL A 77 4.07 -7.17 -17.01
N GLU A 78 2.87 -6.75 -16.62
CA GLU A 78 1.77 -6.46 -17.54
C GLU A 78 2.14 -5.35 -18.54
N PHE A 79 2.85 -4.32 -18.07
CA PHE A 79 3.34 -3.23 -18.92
C PHE A 79 4.39 -3.71 -19.92
N ALA A 80 5.37 -4.51 -19.48
CA ALA A 80 6.38 -5.08 -20.38
C ALA A 80 5.74 -5.94 -21.49
N GLN A 81 4.79 -6.81 -21.12
CA GLN A 81 4.06 -7.64 -22.08
C GLN A 81 3.26 -6.81 -23.08
N SER A 82 2.62 -5.73 -22.62
CA SER A 82 1.86 -4.83 -23.49
C SER A 82 2.78 -4.14 -24.51
N ARG A 83 3.97 -3.70 -24.08
CA ARG A 83 4.97 -3.12 -24.99
C ARG A 83 5.45 -4.12 -26.04
N ASP A 84 5.68 -5.37 -25.65
CA ASP A 84 6.16 -6.39 -26.59
C ASP A 84 5.10 -6.80 -27.60
N ARG A 85 3.82 -6.84 -27.20
CA ARG A 85 2.69 -7.03 -28.13
C ARG A 85 2.60 -5.91 -29.17
N ILE A 86 2.76 -4.65 -28.74
CA ILE A 86 2.77 -3.49 -29.65
C ILE A 86 3.91 -3.63 -30.67
N LYS A 87 5.13 -3.94 -30.22
CA LYS A 87 6.28 -4.14 -31.12
C LYS A 87 6.03 -5.26 -32.14
N ALA A 88 5.51 -6.40 -31.68
CA ALA A 88 5.21 -7.53 -32.55
C ALA A 88 4.17 -7.17 -33.62
N ALA A 89 3.08 -6.49 -33.23
CA ALA A 89 2.06 -6.02 -34.16
C ALA A 89 2.63 -5.04 -35.21
N SER A 90 3.48 -4.09 -34.78
CA SER A 90 4.15 -3.16 -35.70
C SER A 90 5.07 -3.88 -36.69
N LEU A 91 5.78 -4.92 -36.27
CA LEU A 91 6.62 -5.74 -37.15
C LEU A 91 5.79 -6.47 -38.21
N TYR A 92 4.70 -7.13 -37.81
CA TYR A 92 3.78 -7.78 -38.76
C TYR A 92 3.20 -6.80 -39.78
N GLN A 93 2.81 -5.60 -39.35
CA GLN A 93 2.31 -4.57 -40.26
C GLN A 93 3.38 -4.10 -41.24
N THR A 94 4.64 -3.98 -40.80
CA THR A 94 5.75 -3.55 -41.65
C THR A 94 6.13 -4.62 -42.67
N THR A 95 6.19 -5.88 -42.25
CA THR A 95 6.54 -7.02 -43.13
C THR A 95 5.39 -7.41 -44.07
N GLY A 96 4.13 -7.24 -43.66
CA GLY A 96 2.96 -7.48 -44.52
C GLY A 96 2.70 -6.39 -45.56
N MET A 97 3.46 -5.29 -45.53
CA MET A 97 3.47 -4.24 -46.57
C MET A 97 4.62 -4.40 -47.58
N LEU A 98 5.44 -5.44 -47.48
CA LEU A 98 6.45 -5.86 -48.46
C LEU A 98 5.92 -6.97 -49.36
#